data_AF-T1F0H5-F1
#
_entry.id   AF-T1F0H5-F1
#
_cell.length_a   1.000
_cell.length_b   1.000
_cell.length_c   1.000
_cell.angle_alpha   90.00
_cell.angle_beta   90.00
_cell.angle_gamma   90.00
#
_symmetry.space_group_name_H-M   'P 1'
#
loop_
_entity.id
_entity.type
_entity.pdbx_description
1 polymer ?
#
loop_
_entity_poly.entity_id
_entity_poly.type
_entity_poly.pdbx_seq_one_letter_code
_entity_poly.pdbx_strand_id
1 'polypeptide(L)'
;MLFYLIVFLNIVGNKIYVFSQAHRDFKYFYNNYHGNCYTFNSAAATGPNSTLKISRKSGPRYGLSILFYLAQDEYVGQLAQSAGLRVVVHDPKRMPFPEDEGILVAANSLTHIGVTMTQTKKLNGLYGNCSSEDDTDRSPTLYQKLFKVSYCQKGCLYTCLNDEILKNCGCFDIKFPLDEIVRTSFNTCSVANESLTTCANNVWKAYENESLLCSSKCTVPCRETIYKPIISRENWPSSNYLADIQNIPSLRKIAKYLSDYEGERDYGQFIVYIQDFSYTTIEESEAYQIMQFTSDVGGILGLYIGFSLLTVVEFFELAVDIIGIIGYQVYLNGRTTFKNWKRENRIKNCNRVIPDKEVKSTVNIMMDDEEVAERDMDPRAKPRTGAPYYKLSSPAKQELTSVHI
;
A
#
# COMPACT_ATOMS: atom_id res chain seq x y z
N MET A 1 21.39 -5.73 -0.62
CA MET A 1 20.57 -5.89 -1.84
C MET A 1 20.17 -7.35 -1.98
N LEU A 2 18.89 -7.62 -2.22
CA LEU A 2 18.28 -8.96 -2.24
C LEU A 2 17.79 -9.26 -3.67
N PHE A 3 18.33 -10.26 -4.36
CA PHE A 3 17.87 -10.63 -5.71
C PHE A 3 17.31 -12.05 -5.71
N TYR A 4 16.39 -12.31 -6.65
CA TYR A 4 15.65 -13.56 -6.77
C TYR A 4 15.83 -14.06 -8.17
N LEU A 5 15.96 -15.36 -8.29
CA LEU A 5 16.21 -16.01 -9.54
C LEU A 5 15.13 -17.04 -9.74
N ILE A 6 14.48 -16.99 -10.88
CA ILE A 6 13.65 -18.09 -11.31
C ILE A 6 14.37 -18.85 -12.39
N VAL A 7 14.46 -20.14 -12.17
CA VAL A 7 14.99 -21.09 -13.14
C VAL A 7 13.78 -21.80 -13.71
N PHE A 8 13.48 -21.53 -14.99
CA PHE A 8 12.49 -22.29 -15.76
C PHE A 8 13.16 -23.54 -16.24
N LEU A 9 12.72 -24.65 -15.69
CA LEU A 9 13.25 -25.95 -15.98
C LEU A 9 12.11 -26.75 -16.60
N ASN A 10 12.15 -26.93 -17.92
CA ASN A 10 11.46 -28.05 -18.55
C ASN A 10 12.14 -29.33 -18.07
N ILE A 11 11.87 -29.71 -16.84
CA ILE A 11 12.34 -30.93 -16.22
C ILE A 11 11.21 -31.93 -16.36
N VAL A 12 11.43 -32.93 -17.21
CA VAL A 12 10.97 -34.29 -16.93
C VAL A 12 12.10 -34.90 -16.07
N GLY A 13 11.77 -35.30 -14.83
CA GLY A 13 12.74 -35.88 -13.88
C GLY A 13 13.23 -34.97 -12.73
N ASN A 14 12.60 -35.11 -11.57
CA ASN A 14 12.77 -34.42 -10.26
C ASN A 14 14.19 -34.04 -9.69
N LYS A 15 15.23 -33.75 -10.47
CA LYS A 15 16.59 -33.54 -9.95
C LYS A 15 17.25 -32.26 -10.49
N ILE A 16 17.16 -31.19 -9.70
CA ILE A 16 17.99 -29.99 -9.86
C ILE A 16 19.32 -30.24 -9.16
N TYR A 17 20.44 -30.38 -9.86
CA TYR A 17 21.74 -30.54 -9.18
C TYR A 17 22.31 -29.18 -8.75
N VAL A 18 21.83 -28.64 -7.64
CA VAL A 18 22.50 -27.53 -6.96
C VAL A 18 23.65 -28.10 -6.13
N PHE A 19 24.88 -27.66 -6.35
CA PHE A 19 26.10 -28.13 -5.65
C PHE A 19 26.20 -27.70 -4.18
N SER A 20 25.06 -27.50 -3.52
CA SER A 20 24.89 -27.06 -2.14
C SER A 20 23.57 -27.63 -1.61
N GLN A 21 23.44 -27.79 -0.29
CA GLN A 21 22.22 -28.20 0.45
C GLN A 21 20.97 -27.31 0.20
N ALA A 22 20.96 -26.51 -0.87
CA ALA A 22 20.01 -25.46 -1.20
C ALA A 22 18.72 -25.92 -1.88
N HIS A 23 18.45 -27.23 -2.01
CA HIS A 23 17.17 -27.71 -2.56
C HIS A 23 15.94 -27.17 -1.82
N ARG A 24 16.07 -26.91 -0.50
CA ARG A 24 14.97 -26.36 0.32
C ARG A 24 14.77 -24.85 0.13
N ASP A 25 15.68 -24.16 -0.55
CA ASP A 25 15.63 -22.71 -0.77
C ASP A 25 14.87 -22.32 -2.05
N PHE A 26 14.48 -23.31 -2.86
CA PHE A 26 13.69 -23.09 -4.06
C PHE A 26 12.20 -23.35 -3.78
N LYS A 27 11.37 -22.38 -4.14
CA LYS A 27 9.91 -22.54 -4.15
C LYS A 27 9.49 -23.00 -5.54
N TYR A 28 8.77 -24.12 -5.58
CA TYR A 28 8.11 -24.59 -6.79
C TYR A 28 6.85 -23.77 -7.07
N PHE A 29 6.64 -23.43 -8.33
CA PHE A 29 5.32 -23.04 -8.85
C PHE A 29 5.17 -23.57 -10.27
N TYR A 30 3.92 -23.76 -10.69
CA TYR A 30 3.60 -24.19 -12.04
C TYR A 30 3.26 -22.97 -12.91
N ASN A 31 3.90 -22.88 -14.07
CA ASN A 31 3.60 -21.91 -15.10
C ASN A 31 2.95 -22.61 -16.29
N ASN A 32 1.85 -22.07 -16.81
CA ASN A 32 1.09 -22.75 -17.84
C ASN A 32 1.76 -22.77 -19.22
N TYR A 33 2.70 -21.85 -19.50
CA TYR A 33 3.48 -21.81 -20.74
C TYR A 33 4.77 -22.63 -20.67
N HIS A 34 5.41 -22.66 -19.50
CA HIS A 34 6.76 -23.19 -19.33
C HIS A 34 6.86 -24.38 -18.37
N GLY A 35 5.74 -24.82 -17.79
CA GLY A 35 5.68 -25.97 -16.91
C GLY A 35 6.29 -25.71 -15.54
N ASN A 36 7.27 -26.53 -15.15
CA ASN A 36 7.83 -26.54 -13.80
C ASN A 36 8.81 -25.38 -13.59
N CYS A 37 8.56 -24.59 -12.54
CA CYS A 37 9.32 -23.36 -12.30
C CYS A 37 9.81 -23.32 -10.86
N TYR A 38 11.04 -22.83 -10.66
CA TYR A 38 11.67 -22.81 -9.36
C TYR A 38 12.22 -21.42 -9.05
N THR A 39 11.69 -20.80 -8.00
CA THR A 39 12.14 -19.49 -7.51
C THR A 39 13.05 -19.63 -6.31
N PHE A 40 14.30 -19.21 -6.44
CA PHE A 40 15.22 -19.08 -5.31
C PHE A 40 14.83 -17.89 -4.42
N ASN A 41 14.93 -18.08 -3.10
CA ASN A 41 14.82 -17.02 -2.07
C ASN A 41 13.40 -16.43 -1.86
N SER A 42 12.37 -16.75 -2.65
CA SER A 42 11.00 -16.15 -2.61
C SER A 42 10.46 -15.73 -1.21
N ALA A 43 9.96 -14.49 -1.07
CA ALA A 43 9.35 -14.01 0.17
C ALA A 43 8.00 -14.67 0.52
N ALA A 44 7.32 -15.25 -0.46
CA ALA A 44 6.13 -16.08 -0.22
C ALA A 44 6.48 -17.50 0.29
N ALA A 45 7.77 -17.83 0.44
CA ALA A 45 8.27 -19.10 0.99
C ALA A 45 8.82 -18.95 2.42
N THR A 46 9.14 -17.71 2.83
CA THR A 46 9.65 -17.43 4.16
C THR A 46 8.50 -17.56 5.18
N GLY A 47 8.47 -18.69 5.90
CA GLY A 47 7.71 -18.77 7.16
C GLY A 47 8.17 -17.70 8.15
N PRO A 48 7.48 -17.51 9.29
CA PRO A 48 7.75 -16.40 10.23
C PRO A 48 9.21 -16.33 10.73
N ASN A 49 9.98 -17.42 10.65
CA ASN A 49 11.39 -17.51 11.09
C ASN A 49 12.42 -17.59 9.95
N SER A 50 11.99 -17.52 8.68
CA SER A 50 12.88 -17.65 7.52
C SER A 50 13.24 -16.26 7.01
N THR A 51 14.54 -15.98 6.91
CA THR A 51 15.05 -14.67 6.46
C THR A 51 15.56 -14.75 5.03
N LEU A 52 15.33 -13.69 4.27
CA LEU A 52 15.79 -13.58 2.90
C LEU A 52 17.34 -13.55 2.86
N LYS A 53 17.93 -14.30 1.94
CA LYS A 53 19.39 -14.40 1.78
C LYS A 53 19.96 -13.15 1.13
N ILE A 54 20.90 -12.49 1.82
CA ILE A 54 21.52 -11.22 1.40
C ILE A 54 22.96 -11.44 0.97
N SER A 55 23.38 -10.83 -0.15
CA SER A 55 24.79 -10.73 -0.50
C SER A 55 25.45 -9.49 0.14
N ARG A 56 26.63 -9.70 0.73
CA ARG A 56 27.47 -8.65 1.34
C ARG A 56 28.67 -8.23 0.49
N LYS A 57 28.93 -8.95 -0.61
CA LYS A 57 30.00 -8.60 -1.57
C LYS A 57 29.47 -8.59 -3.00
N SER A 58 29.97 -7.68 -3.82
CA SER A 58 29.67 -7.63 -5.26
C SER A 58 30.58 -8.56 -6.06
N GLY A 59 30.13 -8.91 -7.26
CA GLY A 59 30.90 -9.70 -8.22
C GLY A 59 30.53 -11.18 -8.32
N PRO A 60 30.94 -11.85 -9.42
CA PRO A 60 30.46 -13.20 -9.77
C PRO A 60 30.74 -14.27 -8.71
N ARG A 61 31.87 -14.17 -7.99
CA ARG A 61 32.29 -15.15 -6.97
C ARG A 61 31.36 -15.21 -5.76
N TYR A 62 30.62 -14.13 -5.49
CA TYR A 62 29.72 -14.01 -4.34
C TYR A 62 28.24 -14.05 -4.77
N GLY A 63 27.99 -14.36 -6.04
CA GLY A 63 26.65 -14.52 -6.61
C GLY A 63 26.07 -15.92 -6.44
N LEU A 64 24.93 -16.13 -7.07
CA LEU A 64 24.27 -17.42 -7.19
C LEU A 64 24.78 -18.12 -8.45
N SER A 65 25.52 -19.21 -8.29
CA SER A 65 26.01 -20.06 -9.40
C SER A 65 25.16 -21.32 -9.50
N ILE A 66 24.60 -21.58 -10.68
CA ILE A 66 23.77 -22.76 -10.96
C ILE A 66 24.33 -23.50 -12.16
N LEU A 67 24.62 -24.78 -11.96
CA LEU A 67 24.84 -25.77 -13.00
C LEU A 67 23.50 -26.45 -13.29
N PHE A 68 23.10 -26.50 -14.56
CA PHE A 68 21.82 -27.09 -14.97
C PHE A 68 22.02 -28.16 -16.03
N TYR A 69 21.02 -29.03 -16.14
CA TYR A 69 20.91 -30.11 -17.11
C TYR A 69 19.52 -30.03 -17.75
N LEU A 70 19.46 -30.07 -19.08
CA LEU A 70 18.23 -29.85 -19.85
C LEU A 70 17.47 -31.13 -20.21
N ALA A 71 18.13 -32.28 -20.34
CA ALA A 71 17.53 -33.50 -20.90
C ALA A 71 16.82 -33.25 -22.25
N GLN A 72 17.56 -32.77 -23.26
CA GLN A 72 16.95 -32.43 -24.56
C GLN A 72 16.29 -33.62 -25.28
N ASP A 73 16.68 -34.85 -24.94
CA ASP A 73 16.06 -36.07 -25.42
C ASP A 73 14.59 -36.22 -25.00
N GLU A 74 14.20 -35.59 -23.88
CA GLU A 74 12.82 -35.59 -23.38
C GLU A 74 11.98 -34.41 -23.93
N TYR A 75 12.54 -33.59 -24.82
CA TYR A 75 11.84 -32.41 -25.36
C TYR A 75 10.75 -32.80 -26.35
N VAL A 76 9.61 -32.11 -26.27
CA VAL A 76 8.55 -32.21 -27.26
C VAL A 76 8.94 -31.38 -28.48
N GLY A 77 9.53 -32.02 -29.50
CA GLY A 77 10.10 -31.34 -30.67
C GLY A 77 9.14 -30.46 -31.48
N GLN A 78 7.82 -30.70 -31.40
CA GLN A 78 6.82 -29.83 -32.06
C GLN A 78 6.60 -28.48 -31.35
N LEU A 79 7.01 -28.37 -30.08
CA LEU A 79 6.79 -27.18 -29.24
C LEU A 79 8.11 -26.51 -28.85
N ALA A 80 9.15 -27.29 -28.57
CA ALA A 80 10.43 -26.81 -28.06
C ALA A 80 11.44 -26.59 -29.20
N GLN A 81 11.40 -25.41 -29.83
CA GLN A 81 12.33 -25.04 -30.92
C GLN A 81 13.76 -24.72 -30.45
N SER A 82 13.92 -24.35 -29.19
CA SER A 82 15.19 -23.89 -28.62
C SER A 82 15.51 -24.63 -27.32
N ALA A 83 16.77 -25.03 -27.14
CA ALA A 83 17.26 -25.62 -25.89
C ALA A 83 17.90 -24.58 -24.98
N GLY A 84 17.44 -24.53 -23.73
CA GLY A 84 17.94 -23.59 -22.74
C GLY A 84 16.97 -23.41 -21.58
N LEU A 85 17.40 -22.60 -20.61
CA LEU A 85 16.56 -22.15 -19.51
C LEU A 85 16.07 -20.73 -19.78
N ARG A 86 14.85 -20.44 -19.33
CA ARG A 86 14.43 -19.06 -19.08
C ARG A 86 14.83 -18.69 -17.66
N VAL A 87 15.35 -17.50 -17.48
CA VAL A 87 15.82 -17.01 -16.20
C VAL A 87 15.29 -15.62 -15.94
N VAL A 88 14.56 -15.42 -14.85
CA VAL A 88 14.00 -14.11 -14.48
C VAL A 88 14.61 -13.64 -13.18
N VAL A 89 15.08 -12.39 -13.16
CA VAL A 89 15.52 -11.72 -11.92
C VAL A 89 14.47 -10.69 -11.51
N HIS A 90 13.82 -10.90 -10.36
CA HIS A 90 12.70 -10.08 -9.91
C HIS A 90 12.75 -9.76 -8.41
N ASP A 91 11.87 -8.87 -7.93
CA ASP A 91 11.69 -8.53 -6.52
C ASP A 91 11.11 -9.72 -5.71
N PRO A 92 11.54 -9.94 -4.44
CA PRO A 92 11.12 -11.08 -3.62
C PRO A 92 9.61 -11.29 -3.51
N LYS A 93 8.89 -10.18 -3.50
CA LYS A 93 7.46 -10.12 -3.24
C LYS A 93 6.66 -10.07 -4.53
N ARG A 94 7.29 -9.84 -5.69
CA ARG A 94 6.61 -9.67 -6.98
C ARG A 94 6.42 -11.01 -7.69
N MET A 95 5.28 -11.14 -8.39
CA MET A 95 5.05 -12.24 -9.32
C MET A 95 5.96 -12.12 -10.55
N PRO A 96 6.72 -13.16 -10.90
CA PRO A 96 7.46 -13.23 -12.17
C PRO A 96 6.56 -13.50 -13.39
N PHE A 97 6.91 -12.90 -14.53
CA PHE A 97 6.29 -13.17 -15.84
C PHE A 97 7.37 -13.52 -16.88
N PRO A 98 7.76 -14.80 -16.97
CA PRO A 98 8.90 -15.28 -17.75
C PRO A 98 8.72 -15.20 -19.25
N GLU A 99 7.48 -15.16 -19.69
CA GLU A 99 7.10 -14.99 -21.09
C GLU A 99 7.59 -13.62 -21.59
N ASP A 100 7.57 -12.62 -20.70
CA ASP A 100 7.94 -11.24 -21.02
C ASP A 100 9.35 -10.85 -20.55
N GLU A 101 9.76 -11.32 -19.36
CA GLU A 101 10.96 -10.85 -18.64
C GLU A 101 12.10 -11.90 -18.62
N GLY A 102 11.90 -13.03 -19.31
CA GLY A 102 12.83 -14.16 -19.30
C GLY A 102 14.12 -13.91 -20.08
N ILE A 103 15.26 -14.04 -19.40
CA ILE A 103 16.60 -14.12 -20.01
C ILE A 103 16.83 -15.55 -20.49
N LEU A 104 17.30 -15.72 -21.73
CA LEU A 104 17.59 -17.02 -22.30
C LEU A 104 19.04 -17.45 -21.97
N VAL A 105 19.18 -18.56 -21.25
CA VAL A 105 20.46 -19.18 -20.90
C VAL A 105 20.62 -20.46 -21.69
N ALA A 106 21.67 -20.54 -22.51
CA ALA A 106 21.94 -21.70 -23.36
C ALA A 106 22.81 -22.74 -22.64
N ALA A 107 22.63 -24.00 -23.00
CA ALA A 107 23.62 -25.03 -22.69
C ALA A 107 24.94 -24.82 -23.46
N ASN A 108 25.97 -25.60 -23.13
CA ASN A 108 27.35 -25.44 -23.61
C ASN A 108 27.93 -24.03 -23.40
N SER A 109 27.45 -23.31 -22.39
CA SER A 109 27.88 -21.96 -22.13
C SER A 109 27.82 -21.63 -20.65
N LEU A 110 28.67 -20.70 -20.24
CA LEU A 110 28.61 -20.04 -18.94
C LEU A 110 28.07 -18.64 -19.17
N THR A 111 26.87 -18.38 -18.65
CA THR A 111 26.20 -17.07 -18.75
C THR A 111 26.32 -16.30 -17.43
N HIS A 112 26.95 -15.14 -17.47
CA HIS A 112 27.05 -14.20 -16.37
C HIS A 112 25.91 -13.17 -16.48
N ILE A 113 25.16 -13.00 -15.40
CA ILE A 113 24.04 -12.07 -15.28
C ILE A 113 24.36 -11.11 -14.13
N GLY A 114 25.03 -10.01 -14.48
CA GLY A 114 25.28 -8.90 -13.56
C GLY A 114 23.99 -8.09 -13.37
N VAL A 115 23.62 -7.76 -12.14
CA VAL A 115 22.35 -7.08 -11.87
C VAL A 115 22.56 -5.76 -11.13
N THR A 116 21.82 -4.74 -11.57
CA THR A 116 21.72 -3.43 -10.92
C THR A 116 20.29 -3.18 -10.45
N MET A 117 20.11 -2.47 -9.34
CA MET A 117 18.80 -2.21 -8.75
C MET A 117 18.34 -0.79 -9.08
N THR A 118 17.10 -0.67 -9.56
CA THR A 118 16.39 0.59 -9.69
C THR A 118 15.13 0.52 -8.83
N GLN A 119 14.94 1.49 -7.94
CA GLN A 119 13.73 1.65 -7.15
C GLN A 119 12.94 2.86 -7.66
N THR A 120 11.67 2.66 -7.98
CA THR A 120 10.76 3.73 -8.41
C THR A 120 9.75 4.01 -7.30
N LYS A 121 9.57 5.29 -6.97
CA LYS A 121 8.54 5.78 -6.06
C LYS A 121 7.69 6.82 -6.78
N LYS A 122 6.41 6.52 -6.95
CA LYS A 122 5.43 7.38 -7.62
C LYS A 122 4.45 7.99 -6.62
N LEU A 123 3.92 9.16 -6.96
CA LEU A 123 2.88 9.79 -6.17
C LEU A 123 1.50 9.26 -6.59
N ASN A 124 0.59 9.19 -5.63
CA ASN A 124 -0.80 8.79 -5.83
C ASN A 124 -1.76 9.98 -5.54
N GLY A 125 -3.04 9.81 -5.88
CA GLY A 125 -4.09 10.79 -5.57
C GLY A 125 -4.06 12.01 -6.48
N LEU A 126 -3.91 13.21 -5.91
CA LEU A 126 -3.99 14.47 -6.68
C LEU A 126 -2.81 14.68 -7.65
N TYR A 127 -1.68 14.04 -7.40
CA TYR A 127 -0.44 14.24 -8.17
C TYR A 127 -0.18 13.16 -9.22
N GLY A 128 -0.78 11.98 -9.06
CA GLY A 128 -0.49 10.83 -9.90
C GLY A 128 -1.48 9.70 -9.70
N ASN A 129 -1.35 8.67 -10.53
CA ASN A 129 -2.24 7.52 -10.52
C ASN A 129 -1.41 6.24 -10.44
N CYS A 130 -1.24 5.74 -9.22
CA CYS A 130 -0.54 4.48 -8.96
C CYS A 130 -1.31 3.69 -7.90
N SER A 131 -1.12 2.37 -7.86
CA SER A 131 -1.74 1.53 -6.83
C SER A 131 -0.74 1.12 -5.75
N SER A 132 -1.21 1.14 -4.51
CA SER A 132 -0.50 0.65 -3.34
C SER A 132 -1.26 -0.54 -2.72
N GLU A 133 -0.59 -1.32 -1.87
CA GLU A 133 -1.25 -2.38 -1.10
C GLU A 133 -2.20 -1.82 -0.03
N ASP A 134 -2.01 -0.55 0.33
CA ASP A 134 -2.79 0.14 1.35
C ASP A 134 -4.10 0.74 0.77
N ASP A 135 -4.30 0.63 -0.55
CA ASP A 135 -5.50 1.12 -1.23
C ASP A 135 -6.72 0.21 -0.91
N THR A 136 -7.59 0.66 -0.01
CA THR A 136 -8.78 -0.10 0.45
C THR A 136 -9.82 -0.36 -0.64
N ASP A 137 -9.84 0.47 -1.68
CA ASP A 137 -10.85 0.41 -2.74
C ASP A 137 -10.57 -0.69 -3.78
N ARG A 138 -9.41 -1.34 -3.69
CA ARG A 138 -8.94 -2.29 -4.70
C ARG A 138 -9.09 -3.73 -4.24
N SER A 139 -9.78 -4.54 -5.05
CA SER A 139 -9.79 -5.98 -4.85
C SER A 139 -8.43 -6.61 -5.25
N PRO A 140 -7.93 -7.58 -4.48
CA PRO A 140 -6.66 -8.23 -4.81
C PRO A 140 -6.76 -9.01 -6.12
N THR A 141 -5.71 -8.93 -6.93
CA THR A 141 -5.61 -9.64 -8.21
C THR A 141 -5.56 -11.16 -8.02
N LEU A 142 -5.82 -11.91 -9.09
CA LEU A 142 -5.73 -13.37 -9.10
C LEU A 142 -4.36 -13.87 -8.60
N TYR A 143 -3.29 -13.23 -9.07
CA TYR A 143 -1.92 -13.58 -8.69
C TYR A 143 -1.62 -13.27 -7.22
N GLN A 144 -2.07 -12.12 -6.70
CA GLN A 144 -1.92 -11.78 -5.28
C GLN A 144 -2.60 -12.83 -4.39
N LYS A 145 -3.81 -13.26 -4.74
CA LYS A 145 -4.58 -14.26 -3.99
C LYS A 145 -3.90 -15.65 -4.02
N LEU A 146 -3.54 -16.13 -5.20
CA LEU A 146 -3.01 -17.49 -5.38
C LEU A 146 -1.57 -17.65 -4.86
N PHE A 147 -0.71 -16.68 -5.15
CA PHE A 147 0.72 -16.80 -4.88
C PHE A 147 1.19 -16.05 -3.63
N LYS A 148 0.31 -15.27 -2.98
CA LYS A 148 0.61 -14.43 -1.80
C LYS A 148 1.77 -13.46 -2.09
N VAL A 149 1.67 -12.81 -3.23
CA VAL A 149 2.63 -11.83 -3.78
C VAL A 149 2.04 -10.43 -3.71
N SER A 150 2.89 -9.43 -3.87
CA SER A 150 2.50 -8.03 -3.98
C SER A 150 1.93 -7.69 -5.35
N TYR A 151 1.18 -6.59 -5.38
CA TYR A 151 0.63 -5.96 -6.56
C TYR A 151 1.71 -5.68 -7.61
N CYS A 152 1.40 -6.03 -8.85
CA CYS A 152 2.15 -5.63 -10.02
C CYS A 152 1.18 -5.38 -11.17
N GLN A 153 1.53 -4.44 -12.04
CA GLN A 153 0.65 -4.02 -13.12
C GLN A 153 0.32 -5.18 -14.07
N LYS A 154 1.30 -6.01 -14.42
CA LYS A 154 1.09 -7.20 -15.27
C LYS A 154 0.11 -8.19 -14.66
N GLY A 155 0.23 -8.46 -13.36
CA GLY A 155 -0.72 -9.32 -12.66
C GLY A 155 -2.15 -8.79 -12.71
N CYS A 156 -2.34 -7.46 -12.67
CA CYS A 156 -3.64 -6.83 -12.89
C CYS A 156 -4.16 -7.04 -14.31
N LEU A 157 -3.33 -6.75 -15.31
CA LEU A 157 -3.72 -6.84 -16.72
C LEU A 157 -4.15 -8.27 -17.08
N TYR A 158 -3.38 -9.27 -16.66
CA TYR A 158 -3.74 -10.68 -16.86
C TYR A 158 -4.95 -11.14 -16.05
N THR A 159 -5.17 -10.58 -14.86
CA THR A 159 -6.42 -10.83 -14.11
C THR A 159 -7.62 -10.26 -14.86
N CYS A 160 -7.54 -9.02 -15.32
CA CYS A 160 -8.60 -8.36 -16.08
C CYS A 160 -8.93 -9.13 -17.37
N LEU A 161 -7.90 -9.55 -18.11
CA LEU A 161 -8.07 -10.33 -19.33
C LEU A 161 -8.75 -11.68 -19.05
N ASN A 162 -8.31 -12.38 -18.01
CA ASN A 162 -8.95 -13.63 -17.59
C ASN A 162 -10.44 -13.42 -17.22
N ASP A 163 -10.76 -12.34 -16.50
CA ASP A 163 -12.13 -12.01 -16.12
C ASP A 163 -13.02 -11.70 -17.34
N GLU A 164 -12.49 -11.00 -18.34
CA GLU A 164 -13.21 -10.73 -19.60
C GLU A 164 -13.47 -12.01 -20.41
N ILE A 165 -12.52 -12.96 -20.44
CA ILE A 165 -12.73 -14.26 -21.11
C ILE A 165 -13.82 -15.06 -20.37
N LEU A 166 -13.76 -15.13 -19.04
CA LEU A 166 -14.77 -15.82 -18.23
C LEU A 166 -16.17 -15.23 -18.44
N LYS A 167 -16.27 -13.90 -18.46
CA LYS A 167 -17.53 -13.18 -18.62
C LYS A 167 -18.12 -13.30 -20.02
N ASN A 168 -17.31 -13.14 -21.06
CA ASN A 168 -17.79 -13.06 -22.43
C ASN A 168 -17.92 -14.43 -23.09
N CYS A 169 -17.04 -15.38 -22.75
CA CYS A 169 -16.99 -16.70 -23.37
C CYS A 169 -17.48 -17.84 -22.47
N GLY A 170 -17.57 -17.64 -21.15
CA GLY A 170 -18.03 -18.68 -20.22
C GLY A 170 -17.09 -19.89 -20.13
N CYS A 171 -15.81 -19.71 -20.45
CA CYS A 171 -14.77 -20.73 -20.34
C CYS A 171 -13.51 -20.09 -19.76
N PHE A 172 -12.63 -20.92 -19.18
CA PHE A 172 -11.34 -20.44 -18.69
C PHE A 172 -10.21 -20.79 -19.67
N ASP A 173 -9.29 -19.85 -19.88
CA ASP A 173 -8.11 -20.05 -20.69
C ASP A 173 -7.00 -20.70 -19.85
N ILE A 174 -6.46 -21.82 -20.34
CA ILE A 174 -5.40 -22.58 -19.65
C ILE A 174 -4.12 -21.77 -19.45
N LYS A 175 -3.95 -20.65 -20.16
CA LYS A 175 -2.79 -19.76 -20.03
C LYS A 175 -2.73 -19.07 -18.67
N PHE A 176 -3.87 -18.85 -18.00
CA PHE A 176 -3.92 -18.18 -16.71
C PHE A 176 -3.97 -19.18 -15.54
N PRO A 177 -3.41 -18.83 -14.37
CA PRO A 177 -3.51 -19.68 -13.20
C PRO A 177 -4.97 -19.83 -12.78
N LEU A 178 -5.33 -20.97 -12.20
CA LEU A 178 -6.71 -21.29 -11.85
C LEU A 178 -6.92 -21.22 -10.35
N ASP A 179 -8.00 -20.54 -9.95
CA ASP A 179 -8.57 -20.68 -8.62
C ASP A 179 -9.42 -21.97 -8.55
N GLU A 180 -9.45 -22.62 -7.38
CA GLU A 180 -10.16 -23.89 -7.19
C GLU A 180 -11.65 -23.76 -7.50
N ILE A 181 -12.25 -22.61 -7.19
CA ILE A 181 -13.67 -22.33 -7.45
C ILE A 181 -13.93 -22.30 -8.96
N VAL A 182 -13.12 -21.56 -9.72
CA VAL A 182 -13.27 -21.42 -11.18
C VAL A 182 -13.16 -22.78 -11.88
N ARG A 183 -12.23 -23.62 -11.41
CA ARG A 183 -12.01 -24.98 -11.95
C ARG A 183 -13.25 -25.87 -11.81
N THR A 184 -14.10 -25.64 -10.81
CA THR A 184 -15.32 -26.44 -10.61
C THR A 184 -16.54 -25.88 -11.33
N SER A 185 -16.56 -24.57 -11.63
CA SER A 185 -17.72 -23.90 -12.21
C SER A 185 -17.66 -23.72 -13.73
N PHE A 186 -16.45 -23.73 -14.32
CA PHE A 186 -16.24 -23.46 -15.74
C PHE A 186 -15.47 -24.59 -16.41
N ASN A 187 -15.76 -24.82 -17.69
CA ASN A 187 -14.98 -25.73 -18.53
C ASN A 187 -13.77 -24.99 -19.14
N THR A 188 -12.72 -25.74 -19.47
CA THR A 188 -11.59 -25.22 -20.25
C THR A 188 -12.08 -24.68 -21.58
N CYS A 189 -11.51 -23.58 -22.07
CA CYS A 189 -11.66 -23.18 -23.48
C CYS A 189 -10.97 -24.24 -24.36
N SER A 190 -11.73 -25.29 -24.71
CA SER A 190 -11.21 -26.46 -25.41
C SER A 190 -11.01 -26.16 -26.88
N VAL A 191 -9.85 -26.56 -27.40
CA VAL A 191 -9.53 -26.50 -28.84
C VAL A 191 -10.53 -27.30 -29.68
N ALA A 192 -11.19 -28.31 -29.10
CA ALA A 192 -12.22 -29.09 -29.78
C ALA A 192 -13.52 -28.29 -30.06
N ASN A 193 -13.74 -27.19 -29.33
CA ASN A 193 -14.88 -26.31 -29.54
C ASN A 193 -14.42 -25.01 -30.22
N GLU A 194 -14.62 -24.95 -31.54
CA GLU A 194 -14.22 -23.83 -32.38
C GLU A 194 -14.88 -22.50 -31.95
N SER A 195 -16.13 -22.53 -31.50
CA SER A 195 -16.86 -21.33 -31.06
C SER A 195 -16.23 -20.69 -29.81
N LEU A 196 -15.89 -21.50 -28.80
CA LEU A 196 -15.25 -21.02 -27.57
C LEU A 196 -13.83 -20.54 -27.84
N THR A 197 -13.09 -21.27 -28.68
CA THR A 197 -11.73 -20.90 -29.09
C THR A 197 -11.73 -19.57 -29.84
N THR A 198 -12.66 -19.39 -30.78
CA THR A 198 -12.83 -18.14 -31.53
C THR A 198 -13.21 -16.98 -30.60
N CYS A 199 -14.09 -17.21 -29.63
CA CYS A 199 -14.45 -16.20 -28.63
C CYS A 199 -13.23 -15.75 -27.81
N ALA A 200 -12.48 -16.68 -27.22
CA ALA A 200 -11.30 -16.36 -26.44
C ALA A 200 -10.26 -15.59 -27.28
N ASN A 201 -10.02 -16.03 -28.52
CA ASN A 201 -9.12 -15.34 -29.45
C ASN A 201 -9.59 -13.92 -29.80
N ASN A 202 -10.90 -13.69 -29.91
CA ASN A 202 -11.44 -12.35 -30.14
C ASN A 202 -11.22 -11.43 -28.93
N VAL A 203 -11.36 -11.95 -27.70
CA VAL A 203 -11.04 -11.20 -26.48
C VAL A 203 -9.54 -10.87 -26.39
N TRP A 204 -8.66 -11.82 -26.75
CA TRP A 204 -7.22 -11.58 -26.87
C TRP A 204 -6.90 -10.47 -27.88
N LYS A 205 -7.49 -10.52 -29.08
CA LYS A 205 -7.33 -9.44 -30.08
C LYS A 205 -7.88 -8.10 -29.58
N ALA A 206 -8.98 -8.12 -28.84
CA ALA A 206 -9.55 -6.93 -28.23
C ALA A 206 -8.61 -6.31 -27.18
N TYR A 207 -7.91 -7.15 -26.41
CA TYR A 207 -6.86 -6.73 -25.46
C TYR A 207 -5.66 -6.11 -26.18
N GLU A 208 -5.15 -6.77 -27.22
CA GLU A 208 -4.00 -6.30 -28.02
C GLU A 208 -4.30 -4.97 -28.74
N ASN A 209 -5.54 -4.78 -29.20
CA ASN A 209 -5.99 -3.54 -29.84
C ASN A 209 -6.39 -2.44 -28.84
N GLU A 210 -6.13 -2.62 -27.54
CA GLU A 210 -6.47 -1.68 -26.45
C GLU A 210 -7.96 -1.31 -26.38
N SER A 211 -8.84 -2.14 -26.97
CA SER A 211 -10.29 -1.91 -26.94
C SER A 211 -10.93 -2.32 -25.60
N LEU A 212 -10.22 -3.10 -24.79
CA LEU A 212 -10.62 -3.44 -23.42
C LEU A 212 -10.15 -2.37 -22.43
N LEU A 213 -11.02 -2.02 -21.48
CA LEU A 213 -10.73 -1.07 -20.40
C LEU A 213 -9.81 -1.65 -19.30
N CYS A 214 -8.94 -2.61 -19.63
CA CYS A 214 -8.00 -3.18 -18.66
C CYS A 214 -6.85 -2.22 -18.35
N SER A 215 -6.31 -1.53 -19.35
CA SER A 215 -5.20 -0.58 -19.16
C SER A 215 -5.59 0.61 -18.28
N SER A 216 -6.84 1.07 -18.36
CA SER A 216 -7.33 2.17 -17.51
C SER A 216 -7.63 1.76 -16.07
N LYS A 217 -7.99 0.49 -15.83
CA LYS A 217 -8.20 -0.08 -14.49
C LYS A 217 -6.89 -0.51 -13.81
N CYS A 218 -5.87 -0.85 -14.59
CA CYS A 218 -4.61 -1.39 -14.11
C CYS A 218 -3.50 -0.33 -14.10
N THR A 219 -3.40 0.37 -12.98
CA THR A 219 -2.38 1.39 -12.72
C THR A 219 -1.04 0.75 -12.36
N VAL A 220 0.04 1.51 -12.53
CA VAL A 220 1.39 1.10 -12.11
C VAL A 220 1.48 1.06 -10.58
N PRO A 221 2.35 0.21 -9.98
CA PRO A 221 2.57 0.24 -8.53
C PRO A 221 3.24 1.55 -8.08
N CYS A 222 2.84 2.08 -6.93
CA CYS A 222 3.46 3.29 -6.36
C CYS A 222 4.91 3.06 -5.91
N ARG A 223 5.25 1.83 -5.54
CA ARG A 223 6.61 1.43 -5.18
C ARG A 223 6.98 0.20 -5.98
N GLU A 224 8.05 0.32 -6.76
CA GLU A 224 8.53 -0.78 -7.60
C GLU A 224 10.03 -0.92 -7.48
N THR A 225 10.49 -2.16 -7.31
CA THR A 225 11.91 -2.50 -7.39
C THR A 225 12.13 -3.34 -8.65
N ILE A 226 12.98 -2.86 -9.55
CA ILE A 226 13.34 -3.53 -10.79
C ILE A 226 14.83 -3.85 -10.78
N TYR A 227 15.15 -5.06 -11.23
CA TYR A 227 16.52 -5.51 -11.40
C TYR A 227 16.87 -5.57 -12.88
N LYS A 228 17.82 -4.72 -13.29
CA LYS A 228 18.26 -4.62 -14.68
C LYS A 228 19.44 -5.56 -14.91
N PRO A 229 19.30 -6.59 -15.76
CA PRO A 229 20.37 -7.53 -16.05
C PRO A 229 21.34 -6.96 -17.10
N ILE A 230 22.63 -7.24 -16.91
CA ILE A 230 23.70 -7.12 -17.90
C ILE A 230 24.22 -8.53 -18.13
N ILE A 231 24.13 -8.98 -19.37
CA ILE A 231 24.38 -10.37 -19.74
C ILE A 231 25.70 -10.45 -20.50
N SER A 232 26.59 -11.34 -20.07
CA SER A 232 27.77 -11.75 -20.82
C SER A 232 27.88 -13.26 -20.84
N ARG A 233 28.42 -13.82 -21.92
CA ARG A 233 28.50 -15.27 -22.11
C ARG A 233 29.91 -15.67 -22.53
N GLU A 234 30.35 -16.82 -22.04
CA GLU A 234 31.59 -17.46 -22.44
C GLU A 234 31.35 -18.94 -22.74
N ASN A 235 32.26 -19.53 -23.51
CA ASN A 235 32.22 -20.96 -23.81
C ASN A 235 32.58 -21.73 -22.54
N TRP A 236 31.72 -22.67 -22.17
CA TRP A 236 31.96 -23.55 -21.03
C TRP A 236 31.36 -24.93 -21.31
N PRO A 237 32.10 -26.00 -21.05
CA PRO A 237 33.42 -26.04 -20.41
C PRO A 237 34.60 -25.85 -21.40
N SER A 238 35.77 -25.44 -20.89
CA SER A 238 37.01 -25.43 -21.69
C SER A 238 37.65 -26.82 -21.75
N SER A 239 38.39 -27.10 -22.82
CA SER A 239 39.01 -28.42 -23.06
C SER A 239 39.93 -28.86 -21.92
N ASN A 240 40.77 -27.95 -21.41
CA ASN A 240 41.68 -28.24 -20.30
C ASN A 240 40.91 -28.46 -18.99
N TYR A 241 39.87 -27.66 -18.74
CA TYR A 241 39.04 -27.81 -17.54
C TYR A 241 38.34 -29.17 -17.50
N LEU A 242 37.84 -29.66 -18.64
CA LEU A 242 37.28 -31.00 -18.77
C LEU A 242 38.29 -32.10 -18.47
N ALA A 243 39.53 -31.96 -18.92
CA ALA A 243 40.59 -32.94 -18.62
C ALA A 243 40.92 -32.97 -17.12
N ASP A 244 40.99 -31.81 -16.47
CA ASP A 244 41.35 -31.71 -15.06
C ASP A 244 40.23 -32.19 -14.12
N ILE A 245 38.97 -31.85 -14.41
CA ILE A 245 37.83 -32.21 -13.54
C ILE A 245 37.58 -33.73 -13.51
N GLN A 246 38.00 -34.47 -14.54
CA GLN A 246 37.96 -35.94 -14.55
C GLN A 246 38.88 -36.56 -13.48
N ASN A 247 39.95 -35.86 -13.10
CA ASN A 247 40.91 -36.32 -12.09
C ASN A 247 40.43 -36.08 -10.65
N ILE A 248 39.35 -35.31 -10.46
CA ILE A 248 38.78 -35.01 -9.14
C ILE A 248 37.73 -36.09 -8.79
N PRO A 249 37.95 -36.95 -7.77
CA PRO A 249 37.08 -38.10 -7.51
C PRO A 249 35.62 -37.74 -7.24
N SER A 250 35.36 -36.61 -6.58
CA SER A 250 34.01 -36.12 -6.26
C SER A 250 33.25 -35.61 -7.49
N LEU A 251 33.96 -35.14 -8.52
CA LEU A 251 33.38 -34.56 -9.73
C LEU A 251 33.47 -35.50 -10.93
N ARG A 252 34.18 -36.62 -10.82
CA ARG A 252 34.40 -37.59 -11.90
C ARG A 252 33.13 -38.06 -12.59
N LYS A 253 32.01 -38.22 -11.86
CA LYS A 253 30.72 -38.59 -12.45
C LYS A 253 30.21 -37.51 -13.40
N ILE A 254 30.20 -36.26 -12.96
CA ILE A 254 29.75 -35.10 -13.76
C ILE A 254 30.73 -34.84 -14.90
N ALA A 255 32.03 -34.95 -14.64
CA ALA A 255 33.07 -34.85 -15.66
C ALA A 255 32.88 -35.85 -16.81
N LYS A 256 32.48 -37.09 -16.48
CA LYS A 256 32.18 -38.12 -17.49
C LYS A 256 30.96 -37.73 -18.32
N TYR A 257 29.89 -37.21 -17.69
CA TYR A 257 28.72 -36.74 -18.42
C TYR A 257 29.05 -35.56 -19.32
N LEU A 258 29.75 -34.54 -18.79
CA LEU A 258 30.14 -33.34 -19.55
C LEU A 258 31.07 -33.64 -20.74
N SER A 259 31.88 -34.69 -20.64
CA SER A 259 32.78 -35.12 -21.72
C SER A 259 32.08 -35.91 -22.82
N ASP A 260 30.83 -36.32 -22.62
CA ASP A 260 30.05 -37.02 -23.63
C ASP A 260 29.42 -36.00 -24.60
N TYR A 261 29.18 -36.41 -25.84
CA TYR A 261 28.56 -35.56 -26.87
C TYR A 261 27.12 -35.15 -26.50
N GLU A 262 26.45 -35.92 -25.65
CA GLU A 262 25.17 -35.54 -25.02
C GLU A 262 25.37 -34.49 -23.91
N GLY A 263 26.44 -34.60 -23.12
CA GLY A 263 26.71 -33.66 -22.04
C GLY A 263 27.07 -32.26 -22.52
N GLU A 264 27.84 -32.14 -23.61
CA GLU A 264 28.10 -30.83 -24.23
C GLU A 264 26.80 -30.14 -24.66
N ARG A 265 25.78 -30.92 -25.05
CA ARG A 265 24.49 -30.37 -25.48
C ARG A 265 23.59 -30.02 -24.31
N ASP A 266 23.57 -30.81 -23.24
CA ASP A 266 22.56 -30.69 -22.18
C ASP A 266 22.96 -29.91 -20.94
N TYR A 267 24.26 -29.74 -20.69
CA TYR A 267 24.73 -29.00 -19.52
C TYR A 267 25.04 -27.54 -19.85
N GLY A 268 24.73 -26.66 -18.90
CA GLY A 268 25.16 -25.28 -18.93
C GLY A 268 25.29 -24.70 -17.54
N GLN A 269 25.94 -23.55 -17.43
CA GLN A 269 26.11 -22.86 -16.17
C GLN A 269 25.67 -21.41 -16.30
N PHE A 270 25.10 -20.85 -15.25
CA PHE A 270 24.93 -19.41 -15.17
C PHE A 270 25.15 -18.89 -13.76
N ILE A 271 25.55 -17.63 -13.68
CA ILE A 271 25.90 -16.95 -12.45
C ILE A 271 25.16 -15.63 -12.39
N VAL A 272 24.37 -15.42 -11.34
CA VAL A 272 23.68 -14.14 -11.10
C VAL A 272 24.34 -13.43 -9.93
N TYR A 273 24.78 -12.20 -10.15
CA TYR A 273 25.55 -11.46 -9.14
C TYR A 273 25.27 -9.97 -9.18
N ILE A 274 25.44 -9.33 -8.02
CA ILE A 274 25.33 -7.89 -7.89
C ILE A 274 26.57 -7.25 -8.52
N GLN A 275 26.37 -6.36 -9.47
CA GLN A 275 27.47 -5.63 -10.09
C GLN A 275 28.07 -4.64 -9.09
N ASP A 276 27.23 -3.78 -8.52
CA ASP A 276 27.60 -2.77 -7.53
C ASP A 276 26.53 -2.65 -6.42
N PHE A 277 26.93 -2.21 -5.23
CA PHE A 277 25.99 -1.97 -4.13
C PHE A 277 25.20 -0.67 -4.25
N SER A 278 25.55 0.18 -5.22
CA SER A 278 24.76 1.35 -5.56
C SER A 278 23.45 0.93 -6.24
N TYR A 279 22.37 1.61 -5.87
CA TYR A 279 21.07 1.49 -6.52
C TYR A 279 20.60 2.87 -6.97
N THR A 280 19.82 2.91 -8.04
CA THR A 280 19.22 4.14 -8.53
C THR A 280 17.83 4.28 -7.93
N THR A 281 17.52 5.43 -7.34
CA THR A 281 16.15 5.76 -6.91
C THR A 281 15.58 6.79 -7.88
N ILE A 282 14.41 6.52 -8.42
CA ILE A 282 13.62 7.44 -9.23
C ILE A 282 12.38 7.76 -8.40
N GLU A 283 12.32 8.97 -7.84
CA GLU A 283 11.19 9.39 -7.01
C GLU A 283 10.51 10.63 -7.58
N GLU A 284 9.18 10.59 -7.57
CA GLU A 284 8.33 11.73 -7.89
C GLU A 284 8.10 12.55 -6.62
N SER A 285 8.42 13.84 -6.69
CA SER A 285 8.16 14.82 -5.62
C SER A 285 7.22 15.90 -6.13
N GLU A 286 6.39 16.42 -5.24
CA GLU A 286 5.50 17.56 -5.54
C GLU A 286 6.33 18.75 -6.01
N ALA A 287 6.06 19.26 -7.22
CA ALA A 287 6.78 20.41 -7.77
C ALA A 287 6.50 21.69 -6.97
N TYR A 288 5.37 21.74 -6.28
CA TYR A 288 4.94 22.89 -5.51
C TYR A 288 4.28 22.45 -4.20
N GLN A 289 4.96 22.72 -3.08
CA GLN A 289 4.49 22.32 -1.76
C GLN A 289 3.52 23.36 -1.17
N ILE A 290 2.66 22.94 -0.24
CA ILE A 290 1.73 23.86 0.46
C ILE A 290 2.46 25.01 1.18
N MET A 291 3.70 24.77 1.62
CA MET A 291 4.55 25.78 2.25
C MET A 291 5.01 26.83 1.23
N GLN A 292 5.33 26.42 0.01
CA GLN A 292 5.67 27.35 -1.08
C GLN A 292 4.44 28.14 -1.52
N PHE A 293 3.28 27.48 -1.64
CA PHE A 293 2.01 28.14 -1.93
C PHE A 293 1.69 29.27 -0.94
N THR A 294 1.74 28.96 0.36
CA THR A 294 1.45 29.95 1.40
C THR A 294 2.50 31.05 1.47
N SER A 295 3.77 30.72 1.20
CA SER A 295 4.86 31.69 1.08
C SER A 295 4.64 32.67 -0.08
N ASP A 296 4.29 32.17 -1.27
CA ASP A 296 4.11 33.03 -2.45
C ASP A 296 2.85 33.88 -2.34
N VAL A 297 1.75 33.30 -1.83
CA VAL A 297 0.52 34.07 -1.53
C VAL A 297 0.80 35.16 -0.49
N GLY A 298 1.49 34.82 0.60
CA GLY A 298 1.87 35.77 1.64
C GLY A 298 2.85 36.84 1.12
N GLY A 299 3.78 36.47 0.26
CA GLY A 299 4.75 37.38 -0.36
C GLY A 299 4.07 38.39 -1.28
N ILE A 300 3.13 37.94 -2.12
CA ILE A 300 2.36 38.82 -3.01
C ILE A 300 1.44 39.73 -2.19
N LEU A 301 0.68 39.19 -1.23
CA LEU A 301 -0.21 40.00 -0.39
C LEU A 301 0.55 41.01 0.47
N GLY A 302 1.71 40.61 1.02
CA GLY A 302 2.59 41.49 1.77
C GLY A 302 3.21 42.59 0.92
N LEU A 303 3.61 42.28 -0.32
CA LEU A 303 4.20 43.27 -1.23
C LEU A 303 3.18 44.29 -1.73
N TYR A 304 1.98 43.84 -2.16
CA TYR A 304 1.00 44.73 -2.80
C TYR A 304 0.09 45.45 -1.82
N ILE A 305 -0.35 44.78 -0.74
CA ILE A 305 -1.35 45.31 0.19
C ILE A 305 -0.71 45.65 1.54
N GLY A 306 0.52 45.19 1.81
CA GLY A 306 1.12 45.28 3.15
C GLY A 306 0.49 44.29 4.14
N PHE A 307 -0.23 43.30 3.63
CA PHE A 307 -0.92 42.31 4.47
C PHE A 307 0.13 41.41 5.16
N SER A 308 0.01 41.30 6.48
CA SER A 308 0.94 40.52 7.29
C SER A 308 0.18 39.73 8.36
N LEU A 309 0.90 38.88 9.10
CA LEU A 309 0.30 38.17 10.23
C LEU A 309 -0.28 39.16 11.27
N LEU A 310 0.32 40.34 11.41
CA LEU A 310 -0.15 41.39 12.32
C LEU A 310 -1.49 41.96 11.88
N THR A 311 -1.69 42.18 10.57
CA THR A 311 -2.99 42.66 10.07
C THR A 311 -4.12 41.66 10.32
N VAL A 312 -3.82 40.36 10.31
CA VAL A 312 -4.81 39.32 10.68
C VAL A 312 -5.21 39.45 12.15
N VAL A 313 -4.22 39.64 13.05
CA VAL A 313 -4.47 39.84 14.48
C VAL A 313 -5.29 41.11 14.73
N GLU A 314 -4.98 42.21 14.03
CA GLU A 314 -5.76 43.45 14.11
C GLU A 314 -7.22 43.25 13.69
N PHE A 315 -7.49 42.50 12.62
CA PHE A 315 -8.87 42.18 12.24
C PHE A 315 -9.59 41.32 13.28
N PHE A 316 -8.90 40.39 13.94
CA PHE A 316 -9.47 39.60 15.03
C PHE A 316 -9.78 40.46 16.26
N GLU A 317 -8.88 41.36 16.66
CA GLU A 317 -9.10 42.30 17.76
C GLU A 317 -10.30 43.21 17.46
N LEU A 318 -10.34 43.80 16.27
CA LEU A 318 -11.47 44.61 15.80
C LEU A 318 -12.79 43.83 15.83
N ALA A 319 -12.80 42.57 15.40
CA ALA A 319 -13.99 41.74 15.43
C ALA A 319 -14.48 41.48 16.87
N VAL A 320 -13.56 41.19 17.80
CA VAL A 320 -13.88 41.01 19.23
C VAL A 320 -14.44 42.30 19.83
N ASP A 321 -13.83 43.44 19.53
CA ASP A 321 -14.28 44.75 20.02
C ASP A 321 -15.68 45.10 19.48
N ILE A 322 -15.93 44.87 18.19
CA ILE A 322 -17.24 45.10 17.58
C ILE A 322 -18.30 44.20 18.24
N ILE A 323 -18.01 42.91 18.45
CA ILE A 323 -18.91 41.98 19.13
C ILE A 323 -19.16 42.43 20.58
N GLY A 324 -18.11 42.88 21.29
CA GLY A 324 -18.21 43.43 22.64
C GLY A 324 -19.11 44.67 22.71
N ILE A 325 -18.95 45.59 21.77
CA ILE A 325 -19.77 46.81 21.67
C ILE A 325 -21.23 46.47 21.35
N ILE A 326 -21.47 45.57 20.38
CA ILE A 326 -22.83 45.10 20.06
C ILE A 326 -23.46 44.41 21.27
N GLY A 327 -22.72 43.54 21.96
CA GLY A 327 -23.17 42.90 23.19
C GLY A 327 -23.50 43.91 24.30
N TYR A 328 -22.68 44.97 24.45
CA TYR A 328 -22.92 46.05 25.40
C TYR A 328 -24.15 46.89 25.04
N GLN A 329 -24.37 47.20 23.76
CA GLN A 329 -25.56 47.91 23.29
C GLN A 329 -26.83 47.06 23.50
N VAL A 330 -26.78 45.76 23.23
CA VAL A 330 -27.88 44.83 23.52
C VAL A 330 -28.14 44.74 25.03
N TYR A 331 -27.10 44.69 25.86
CA TYR A 331 -27.23 44.71 27.32
C TYR A 331 -27.88 46.01 27.84
N LEU A 332 -27.48 47.17 27.31
CA LEU A 332 -28.07 48.45 27.67
C LEU A 332 -29.53 48.57 27.20
N ASN A 333 -29.85 48.14 25.99
CA ASN A 333 -31.23 48.10 25.49
C ASN A 333 -32.10 47.12 26.29
N GLY A 334 -31.55 45.99 26.73
CA GLY A 334 -32.24 45.08 27.65
C GLY A 334 -32.51 45.74 29.02
N ARG A 335 -31.56 46.54 29.52
CA ARG A 335 -31.69 47.25 30.81
C ARG A 335 -32.66 48.43 30.77
N THR A 336 -32.73 49.18 29.67
CA THR A 336 -33.73 50.25 29.47
C THR A 336 -35.12 49.67 29.28
N THR A 337 -35.26 48.58 28.52
CA THR A 337 -36.53 47.86 28.35
C THR A 337 -37.03 47.27 29.67
N PHE A 338 -36.15 46.66 30.48
CA PHE A 338 -36.49 46.18 31.82
C PHE A 338 -36.85 47.31 32.81
N LYS A 339 -36.15 48.45 32.76
CA LYS A 339 -36.51 49.64 33.55
C LYS A 339 -37.87 50.20 33.14
N ASN A 340 -38.18 50.25 31.85
CA ASN A 340 -39.47 50.71 31.32
C ASN A 340 -40.61 49.75 31.67
N TRP A 341 -40.40 48.43 31.54
CA TRP A 341 -41.33 47.39 32.00
C TRP A 341 -41.61 47.49 33.52
N LYS A 342 -40.57 47.72 34.33
CA LYS A 342 -40.71 47.93 35.78
C LYS A 342 -41.46 49.23 36.12
N ARG A 343 -41.34 50.26 35.29
CA ARG A 343 -42.09 51.53 35.42
C ARG A 343 -43.56 51.35 35.06
N GLU A 344 -43.87 50.66 33.96
CA GLU A 344 -45.24 50.34 33.56
C GLU A 344 -45.97 49.46 34.59
N ASN A 345 -45.31 48.44 35.14
CA ASN A 345 -45.89 47.61 36.20
C ASN A 345 -46.15 48.37 37.50
N ARG A 346 -45.35 49.42 37.82
CA ARG A 346 -45.67 50.31 38.96
C ARG A 346 -46.89 51.20 38.68
N ILE A 347 -47.03 51.71 37.45
CA ILE A 347 -48.18 52.55 37.06
C ILE A 347 -49.48 51.75 37.06
N LYS A 348 -49.46 50.49 36.60
CA LYS A 348 -50.63 49.59 36.68
C LYS A 348 -51.07 49.30 38.12
N ASN A 349 -50.16 49.33 39.09
CA ASN A 349 -50.47 49.07 40.50
C ASN A 349 -51.03 50.30 41.25
N CYS A 350 -50.83 51.52 40.73
CA CYS A 350 -51.39 52.75 41.33
C CYS A 350 -52.82 53.07 40.88
N ASN A 351 -53.32 52.46 39.80
CA ASN A 351 -54.68 52.67 39.29
C ASN A 351 -55.72 51.69 39.85
N ARG A 352 -55.40 50.94 40.91
CA ARG A 352 -56.38 50.09 41.61
C ARG A 352 -57.05 50.90 42.72
N VAL A 353 -58.06 51.68 42.36
CA VAL A 353 -59.01 52.29 43.30
C VAL A 353 -59.75 51.17 44.02
N ILE A 354 -59.59 51.09 45.34
CA ILE A 354 -60.43 50.26 46.22
C ILE A 354 -61.61 51.15 46.63
N PRO A 355 -62.87 50.75 46.42
CA PRO A 355 -64.02 51.58 46.79
C PRO A 355 -64.27 51.53 48.30
N ASP A 356 -64.49 52.70 48.90
CA ASP A 356 -64.96 52.88 50.27
C ASP A 356 -66.32 52.20 50.48
N LYS A 357 -66.47 51.47 51.60
CA LYS A 357 -67.78 51.12 52.17
C LYS A 357 -67.78 51.23 53.70
N GLU A 358 -68.58 52.22 54.12
CA GLU A 358 -69.34 52.45 55.35
C GLU A 358 -69.12 51.55 56.58
N VAL A 359 -68.83 52.23 57.70
CA VAL A 359 -68.86 51.72 59.07
C VAL A 359 -70.30 51.74 59.61
N LYS A 360 -70.83 50.59 60.03
CA LYS A 360 -71.93 50.47 61.00
C LYS A 360 -71.53 49.49 62.10
N SER A 361 -71.72 49.93 63.34
CA SER A 361 -71.39 49.26 64.59
C SER A 361 -72.54 48.40 65.12
N THR A 362 -72.26 47.17 65.57
CA THR A 362 -72.98 46.47 66.68
C THR A 362 -72.21 45.24 67.19
N VAL A 363 -71.62 45.38 68.38
CA VAL A 363 -71.72 44.58 69.63
C VAL A 363 -71.97 43.04 69.59
N ASN A 364 -70.95 42.33 70.08
CA ASN A 364 -70.84 41.21 71.05
C ASN A 364 -71.20 39.71 70.77
N ILE A 365 -70.37 38.90 71.46
CA ILE A 365 -70.52 37.60 72.15
C ILE A 365 -70.00 36.32 71.45
N MET A 366 -68.84 35.88 71.98
CA MET A 366 -68.36 34.54 72.37
C MET A 366 -68.89 33.28 71.66
N MET A 367 -67.96 32.37 71.33
CA MET A 367 -67.73 31.07 72.01
C MET A 367 -66.99 30.10 71.06
N ASP A 368 -65.74 29.82 71.40
CA ASP A 368 -65.07 28.52 71.59
C ASP A 368 -65.17 27.33 70.59
N ASP A 369 -64.01 26.66 70.54
CA ASP A 369 -63.68 25.25 70.26
C ASP A 369 -63.52 24.80 68.80
N GLU A 370 -62.26 24.57 68.37
CA GLU A 370 -61.50 23.28 68.33
C GLU A 370 -61.81 22.53 67.00
N GLU A 371 -60.91 21.87 66.27
CA GLU A 371 -59.54 21.36 66.44
C GLU A 371 -59.03 20.88 65.03
N VAL A 372 -57.68 20.85 64.84
CA VAL A 372 -56.86 19.79 64.15
C VAL A 372 -56.98 19.63 62.60
N ALA A 373 -55.96 19.49 61.74
CA ALA A 373 -54.53 19.09 61.84
C ALA A 373 -53.67 19.54 60.61
N GLU A 374 -52.35 19.74 60.86
CA GLU A 374 -51.14 19.32 60.09
C GLU A 374 -50.96 19.63 58.57
N ARG A 375 -49.83 20.14 58.04
CA ARG A 375 -48.39 19.83 58.28
C ARG A 375 -47.39 20.94 57.81
N ASP A 376 -46.27 21.01 58.55
CA ASP A 376 -44.84 21.28 58.21
C ASP A 376 -44.21 22.69 57.95
N MET A 377 -43.53 23.20 59.02
CA MET A 377 -42.25 23.94 59.24
C MET A 377 -41.52 24.66 58.07
N ASP A 378 -41.06 25.94 58.10
CA ASP A 378 -40.26 26.81 59.03
C ASP A 378 -38.78 26.33 59.24
N PRO A 379 -37.72 27.16 59.51
CA PRO A 379 -37.77 28.53 60.03
C PRO A 379 -36.75 29.60 59.58
N ARG A 380 -37.05 30.84 60.03
CA ARG A 380 -36.26 32.08 60.06
C ARG A 380 -34.83 31.92 60.62
N ALA A 381 -33.89 32.76 60.16
CA ALA A 381 -33.17 33.78 60.98
C ALA A 381 -31.84 34.31 60.35
N LYS A 382 -31.50 35.58 60.64
CA LYS A 382 -30.17 36.25 60.60
C LYS A 382 -29.29 35.74 61.79
N PRO A 383 -27.98 36.09 62.04
CA PRO A 383 -27.22 37.32 61.66
C PRO A 383 -25.67 37.25 61.46
N ARG A 384 -25.11 38.44 61.12
CA ARG A 384 -23.78 39.11 61.28
C ARG A 384 -22.43 38.39 61.61
N THR A 385 -21.41 38.94 60.91
CA THR A 385 -20.00 39.31 61.26
C THR A 385 -18.85 38.29 61.22
N GLY A 386 -17.75 38.69 60.54
CA GLY A 386 -16.39 38.16 60.73
C GLY A 386 -15.56 38.03 59.43
N ALA A 387 -14.64 38.99 59.19
CA ALA A 387 -13.48 38.84 58.28
C ALA A 387 -12.45 37.85 58.92
N PRO A 388 -11.27 37.45 58.33
CA PRO A 388 -10.49 38.14 57.29
C PRO A 388 -9.44 37.32 56.45
N TYR A 389 -8.55 38.05 55.75
CA TYR A 389 -7.10 37.84 55.43
C TYR A 389 -6.54 36.81 54.38
N TYR A 390 -5.95 37.38 53.31
CA TYR A 390 -4.64 37.17 52.60
C TYR A 390 -4.00 35.78 52.29
N LYS A 391 -3.52 35.60 51.03
CA LYS A 391 -2.09 35.42 50.58
C LYS A 391 -2.02 35.06 49.07
N LEU A 392 -1.38 35.88 48.23
CA LEU A 392 -0.01 35.77 47.67
C LEU A 392 0.26 34.56 46.73
N SER A 393 0.53 34.81 45.45
CA SER A 393 1.88 34.74 44.84
C SER A 393 1.84 34.60 43.30
N SER A 394 2.71 35.35 42.65
CA SER A 394 3.25 35.16 41.29
C SER A 394 4.54 34.30 41.43
N PRO A 395 5.00 33.52 40.43
CA PRO A 395 5.83 34.05 39.34
C PRO A 395 5.73 33.33 37.97
N ALA A 396 6.46 33.92 37.02
CA ALA A 396 6.63 33.59 35.61
C ALA A 396 7.60 32.41 35.30
N LYS A 397 7.77 32.18 33.97
CA LYS A 397 8.79 31.43 33.19
C LYS A 397 8.43 29.99 32.79
N GLN A 398 8.22 29.73 31.48
CA GLN A 398 9.20 29.46 30.39
C GLN A 398 9.83 28.07 30.48
N GLU A 399 9.60 27.24 29.44
CA GLU A 399 10.55 26.44 28.64
C GLU A 399 9.74 25.43 27.79
N LEU A 400 9.75 25.51 26.46
CA LEU A 400 10.74 25.09 25.45
C LEU A 400 10.43 23.70 24.88
N THR A 401 10.14 23.74 23.59
CA THR A 401 9.93 22.65 22.62
C THR A 401 11.25 21.94 22.30
N SER A 402 11.23 20.60 22.20
CA SER A 402 12.27 19.83 21.52
C SER A 402 11.74 19.26 20.19
N VAL A 403 12.47 19.57 19.14
CA VAL A 403 12.42 18.99 17.79
C VAL A 403 13.52 17.93 17.75
N HIS A 404 13.20 16.72 17.29
CA HIS A 404 14.19 15.69 16.97
C HIS A 404 14.27 15.53 15.46
N ILE A 405 15.50 15.65 14.95
CA ILE A 405 15.96 15.28 13.60
C ILE A 405 16.00 13.76 13.49
#